data_AF-A0A9X3B0Q6-F1
#
_entry.id   AF-A0A9X3B0Q6-F1
#
_cell.length_a   1.000
_cell.length_b   1.000
_cell.length_c   1.000
_cell.angle_alpha   90.00
_cell.angle_beta   90.00
_cell.angle_gamma   90.00
#
_symmetry.space_group_name_H-M   'P 1'
#
loop_
_entity.id
_entity.type
_entity.pdbx_description
1 polymer ?
#
loop_
_entity_poly.entity_id
_entity_poly.type
_entity_poly.pdbx_seq_one_letter_code
_entity_poly.pdbx_strand_id
1 'polypeptide(L)' 'WRSLKYECVFLNAFETGGEARAGIGSWIDYYNRRRPHSTFDGRTPDEVYATAEMMEKLAA' A
#
# COMPACT_ATOMS: atom_id res chain seq x y z
N TRP A 1 -8.90 2.42 -2.51
CA TRP A 1 -9.88 2.68 -1.43
C TRP A 1 -10.76 1.48 -1.08
N ARG A 2 -11.34 0.75 -2.05
CA ARG A 2 -12.20 -0.43 -1.77
C ARG A 2 -11.51 -1.48 -0.90
N SER A 3 -10.33 -1.96 -1.31
CA SER A 3 -9.58 -2.97 -0.56
C SER A 3 -9.31 -2.56 0.89
N LEU A 4 -8.83 -1.34 1.15
CA LEU A 4 -8.60 -0.86 2.52
C LEU A 4 -9.85 -0.96 3.41
N LYS A 5 -11.00 -0.57 2.87
CA LYS A 5 -12.26 -0.62 3.62
C LYS A 5 -12.67 -2.05 3.96
N TYR A 6 -12.70 -2.93 2.96
CA TYR A 6 -13.24 -4.28 3.12
C TYR A 6 -12.25 -5.28 3.75
N GLU A 7 -10.95 -5.04 3.60
CA GLU A 7 -9.90 -5.96 4.04
C GLU A 7 -9.24 -5.50 5.35
N CYS A 8 -9.52 -4.27 5.81
CA CYS A 8 -9.02 -3.74 7.09
C CYS A 8 -10.14 -3.07 7.88
N VAL A 9 -10.65 -1.92 7.43
CA VAL A 9 -11.48 -1.05 8.29
C VAL A 9 -12.77 -1.73 8.75
N PHE A 10 -13.46 -2.48 7.89
CA PHE A 10 -14.72 -3.15 8.25
C PHE A 10 -14.53 -4.46 9.01
N LEU A 11 -13.33 -5.04 8.97
CA LEU A 11 -13.01 -6.29 9.68
C LEU A 11 -12.44 -6.05 11.08
N ASN A 12 -12.03 -4.82 11.39
CA ASN A 12 -11.39 -4.47 12.64
C ASN A 12 -12.26 -3.48 13.42
N ALA A 13 -12.60 -3.83 14.65
CA ALA A 13 -13.28 -2.94 15.58
C ALA A 13 -12.24 -2.13 16.37
N PHE A 14 -11.60 -1.15 15.73
CA PHE A 14 -10.65 -0.27 16.41
C PHE A 14 -11.35 0.53 17.52
N GLU A 15 -10.88 0.42 18.74
CA GLU A 15 -11.47 1.10 19.91
C GLU A 15 -10.94 2.53 20.01
N THR A 16 -9.71 2.76 19.55
CA THR A 16 -9.07 4.08 19.59
C THR A 16 -8.54 4.53 18.23
N GLY A 17 -8.36 5.85 18.09
CA GLY A 17 -7.69 6.41 16.91
C GLY A 17 -6.23 5.97 16.78
N GLY A 18 -5.57 5.63 17.89
CA GLY A 18 -4.20 5.10 17.90
C GLY A 18 -4.12 3.71 17.26
N GLU A 19 -5.04 2.83 17.64
CA GLU A 19 -5.18 1.50 17.04
C GLU A 19 -5.55 1.59 15.56
N ALA A 20 -6.50 2.46 15.21
CA ALA A 20 -6.88 2.68 13.81
C ALA A 20 -5.67 3.15 12.98
N ARG A 21 -4.86 4.08 13.51
CA ARG A 21 -3.64 4.54 12.83
C ARG A 21 -2.64 3.41 12.62
N ALA A 22 -2.39 2.59 13.65
CA ALA A 22 -1.44 1.48 13.56
C ALA A 22 -1.92 0.39 12.59
N GLY A 23 -3.19 -0.01 12.67
CA GLY A 23 -3.79 -1.02 11.81
C GLY A 23 -3.86 -0.60 10.35
N ILE A 24 -4.38 0.61 10.08
CA ILE A 24 -4.43 1.16 8.72
C ILE A 24 -3.02 1.37 8.16
N GLY A 25 -2.08 1.87 8.97
CA GLY A 25 -0.69 2.03 8.56
C GLY A 25 -0.04 0.71 8.15
N SER A 26 -0.24 -0.34 8.94
CA SER A 26 0.26 -1.69 8.63
C SER A 26 -0.36 -2.25 7.34
N TRP A 27 -1.66 -2.02 7.14
CA TRP A 27 -2.34 -2.45 5.91
C TRP A 27 -1.82 -1.69 4.67
N ILE A 28 -1.56 -0.39 4.79
CA ILE A 28 -0.99 0.42 3.71
C ILE A 28 0.43 -0.04 3.37
N ASP A 29 1.27 -0.32 4.37
CA ASP A 29 2.63 -0.87 4.15
C ASP A 29 2.57 -2.21 3.38
N TYR A 30 1.68 -3.11 3.80
CA TYR A 30 1.44 -4.36 3.08
C TYR A 30 0.98 -4.12 1.63
N TYR A 31 -0.01 -3.25 1.42
CA TYR A 31 -0.55 -2.94 0.10
C TYR A 31 0.53 -2.38 -0.82
N ASN A 32 1.36 -1.46 -0.34
CA ASN A 32 2.37 -0.79 -1.16
C ASN A 32 3.61 -1.65 -1.43
N ARG A 33 4.00 -2.50 -0.47
CA ARG A 33 5.33 -3.16 -0.48
C ARG A 33 5.31 -4.64 -0.75
N ARG A 34 4.17 -5.30 -0.56
CA ARG A 34 4.10 -6.77 -0.57
C ARG A 34 2.99 -7.33 -1.44
N ARG A 35 1.89 -6.58 -1.61
CA ARG A 35 0.75 -7.05 -2.40
C ARG A 35 1.06 -6.94 -3.89
N PRO A 36 1.05 -8.04 -4.65
CA PRO A 36 1.18 -7.99 -6.10
C PRO A 36 -0.09 -7.39 -6.73
N HIS A 37 0.08 -6.53 -7.73
CA HIS A 37 -1.03 -5.87 -8.42
C HIS A 37 -1.06 -6.27 -9.89
N SER A 38 -2.19 -6.78 -10.36
CA SER A 38 -2.37 -7.15 -11.78
C SER A 38 -2.21 -5.98 -12.73
N THR A 39 -2.59 -4.76 -12.32
CA THR A 39 -2.35 -3.52 -13.09
C THR A 39 -0.86 -3.20 -13.25
N PHE A 40 0.00 -3.76 -12.40
CA PHE A 40 1.44 -3.58 -12.42
C PHE A 40 2.16 -4.88 -12.81
N ASP A 41 1.51 -5.76 -13.56
CA ASP A 41 2.06 -7.06 -14.00
C ASP A 41 2.58 -7.91 -12.84
N GLY A 42 1.89 -7.85 -11.70
CA GLY A 42 2.25 -8.56 -10.48
C GLY A 42 3.25 -7.84 -9.58
N ARG A 43 3.77 -6.67 -9.99
CA ARG A 43 4.64 -5.83 -9.17
C ARG A 43 3.86 -5.08 -8.10
N THR A 44 4.57 -4.61 -7.10
CA THR A 44 4.05 -3.77 -6.02
C THR A 44 4.12 -2.29 -6.41
N PRO A 45 3.26 -1.42 -5.83
CA PRO A 45 3.35 0.02 -6.03
C PRO A 45 4.77 0.56 -5.79
N ASP A 46 5.42 0.17 -4.69
CA ASP A 46 6.78 0.62 -4.36
C ASP A 46 7.79 0.25 -5.45
N GLU A 47 7.72 -0.96 -6.00
CA GLU A 47 8.60 -1.37 -7.08
C GLU A 47 8.41 -0.51 -8.33
N VAL A 48 7.17 -0.19 -8.69
CA VAL A 48 6.86 0.62 -9.88
C VAL A 48 7.40 2.05 -9.72
N TYR A 49 7.10 2.70 -8.59
CA TYR A 49 7.53 4.07 -8.36
C TYR A 49 9.03 4.19 -8.15
N ALA A 50 9.68 3.22 -7.49
CA ALA A 50 11.14 3.21 -7.36
C ALA A 50 11.84 3.09 -8.72
N THR A 51 11.31 2.26 -9.64
CA THR A 51 11.83 2.21 -11.01
C THR A 51 11.60 3.51 -11.77
N ALA A 52 10.42 4.13 -11.63
CA ALA A 52 10.12 5.40 -12.31
C ALA A 52 11.07 6.52 -11.85
N GLU A 53 11.28 6.65 -10.53
CA GLU A 53 12.20 7.64 -9.95
C GLU A 53 13.65 7.41 -10.40
N MET A 54 14.08 6.15 -10.48
CA MET A 54 15.43 5.83 -10.97
C MET A 54 15.59 6.16 -12.46
N MET A 55 14.58 5.88 -13.28
CA MET A 55 14.61 6.23 -14.71
C MET A 55 14.62 7.75 -14.92
N GLU A 56 13.89 8.51 -14.11
CA GLU A 56 13.90 9.97 -14.14
C GLU A 56 15.30 10.52 -13.79
N LYS A 57 15.93 9.98 -12.73
CA LYS A 57 17.30 10.35 -12.33
C LYS A 57 18.37 10.01 -13.38
N LEU A 58 18.19 8.93 -14.14
CA LEU A 58 19.12 8.53 -15.22
C LEU A 58 18.96 9.37 -16.49
N ALA A 59 17.80 10.01 -16.68
CA ALA A 59 17.49 10.84 -17.85
C ALA A 59 17.81 12.34 -17.66
N ALA A 60 18.14 12.76 -16.43
CA ALA A 60 18.52 14.12 -16.06
C ALA A 60 20.05 14.31 -16.09
#